data_AF-A0A958GW58-F1
#
_entry.id   AF-A0A958GW58-F1
#
_cell.length_a   1.000
_cell.length_b   1.000
_cell.length_c   1.000
_cell.angle_alpha   90.00
_cell.angle_beta   90.00
_cell.angle_gamma   90.00
#
_symmetry.space_group_name_H-M   'P 1'
#
loop_
_entity.id
_entity.type
_entity.pdbx_description
1 polymer ?
#
loop_
_entity_poly.entity_id
_entity_poly.type
_entity_poly.pdbx_seq_one_letter_code
_entity_poly.pdbx_strand_id
1 'polypeptide(L)'
;MEKTDFLNVFEGLEGSELIQDTFLFEKLNFDEAAGLASQFELRAYEPGQTILEQNAIGESLYLVKSGKVAVIKSDGEHEQQLAELGEGELFGEMSLVETELTSASVRAVGKTECLVLPKFAIEQIMKHDRDFSLKIYQAFCKILSERLRRTTQDLFEARKGR
;
A
#
# COMPACT_ATOMS: atom_id res chain seq x y z
N MET A 1 -9.79 -15.58 -15.85
CA MET A 1 -8.57 -15.12 -16.55
C MET A 1 -7.47 -16.08 -16.18
N GLU A 2 -6.72 -16.58 -17.15
CA GLU A 2 -5.57 -17.43 -16.86
C GLU A 2 -4.40 -16.55 -16.39
N LYS A 3 -3.63 -17.04 -15.40
CA LYS A 3 -2.52 -16.28 -14.76
C LYS A 3 -1.48 -15.80 -15.79
N THR A 4 -1.36 -16.52 -16.90
CA THR A 4 -0.45 -16.26 -18.02
C THR A 4 -0.78 -14.97 -18.78
N ASP A 5 -2.05 -14.68 -19.07
CA ASP A 5 -2.45 -13.46 -19.81
C ASP A 5 -2.11 -12.21 -19.00
N PHE A 6 -2.32 -12.27 -17.69
CA PHE A 6 -2.05 -11.16 -16.80
C PHE A 6 -0.56 -10.93 -16.57
N LEU A 7 0.32 -11.92 -16.68
CA LEU A 7 1.78 -11.70 -16.61
C LEU A 7 2.30 -10.91 -17.82
N ASN A 8 1.68 -11.09 -18.99
CA ASN A 8 2.08 -10.39 -20.23
C ASN A 8 1.79 -8.88 -20.19
N VAL A 9 0.79 -8.44 -19.44
CA VAL A 9 0.46 -7.01 -19.21
C VAL A 9 1.60 -6.24 -18.58
N PHE A 10 2.40 -6.93 -17.79
CA PHE A 10 3.50 -6.35 -17.04
C PHE A 10 4.86 -6.83 -17.54
N GLU A 11 4.93 -7.37 -18.76
CA GLU A 11 6.21 -7.63 -19.42
C GLU A 11 7.02 -6.33 -19.47
N GLY A 12 8.10 -6.28 -18.68
CA GLY A 12 8.98 -5.11 -18.54
C GLY A 12 8.82 -4.30 -17.25
N LEU A 13 7.81 -4.57 -16.42
CA LEU A 13 7.66 -3.97 -15.10
C LEU A 13 8.17 -4.95 -14.03
N GLU A 14 9.34 -4.69 -13.48
CA GLU A 14 9.93 -5.53 -12.43
C GLU A 14 9.02 -5.57 -11.18
N GLY A 15 8.66 -6.77 -10.71
CA GLY A 15 7.79 -6.97 -9.53
C GLY A 15 6.31 -7.17 -9.85
N SER A 16 5.99 -7.47 -11.11
CA SER A 16 4.62 -7.66 -11.58
C SER A 16 3.91 -8.90 -11.07
N GLU A 17 4.66 -9.95 -10.73
CA GLU A 17 4.11 -11.13 -10.05
C GLU A 17 3.42 -10.77 -8.73
N LEU A 18 3.95 -9.79 -7.99
CA LEU A 18 3.41 -9.37 -6.70
C LEU A 18 2.13 -8.57 -6.82
N ILE A 19 1.97 -7.85 -7.93
CA ILE A 19 0.79 -7.04 -8.17
C ILE A 19 -0.46 -7.93 -8.22
N GLN A 20 -0.36 -9.12 -8.84
CA GLN A 20 -1.45 -10.09 -8.97
C GLN A 20 -1.99 -10.62 -7.66
N ASP A 21 -1.08 -10.89 -6.72
CA ASP A 21 -1.42 -11.57 -5.47
C ASP A 21 -1.86 -10.56 -4.39
N THR A 22 -1.84 -9.25 -4.69
CA THR A 22 -2.34 -8.22 -3.78
C THR A 22 -3.85 -8.09 -3.81
N PHE A 23 -4.44 -7.75 -2.66
CA PHE A 23 -5.88 -7.51 -2.55
C PHE A 23 -6.40 -6.39 -3.46
N LEU A 24 -5.52 -5.50 -3.93
CA LEU A 24 -5.88 -4.41 -4.83
C LEU A 24 -6.24 -4.91 -6.23
N PHE A 25 -5.65 -6.01 -6.69
CA PHE A 25 -5.82 -6.52 -8.06
C PHE A 25 -6.70 -7.77 -8.14
N GLU A 26 -7.05 -8.40 -7.01
CA GLU A 26 -7.83 -9.65 -6.94
C GLU A 26 -9.18 -9.59 -7.72
N LYS A 27 -9.77 -8.40 -7.85
CA LYS A 27 -11.08 -8.18 -8.50
C LYS A 27 -11.02 -7.41 -9.81
N LEU A 28 -9.83 -6.97 -10.22
CA LEU A 28 -9.67 -6.20 -11.47
C LEU A 28 -9.72 -7.14 -12.68
N ASN A 29 -10.36 -6.69 -13.74
CA ASN A 29 -10.26 -7.33 -15.05
C ASN A 29 -8.90 -6.99 -15.70
N PHE A 30 -8.62 -7.60 -16.84
CA PHE A 30 -7.35 -7.43 -17.54
C PHE A 30 -7.05 -5.96 -17.88
N ASP A 31 -8.00 -5.25 -18.49
CA ASP A 31 -7.80 -3.86 -18.95
C ASP A 31 -7.64 -2.90 -17.76
N GLU A 32 -8.43 -3.10 -16.70
CA GLU A 32 -8.35 -2.36 -15.45
C GLU A 32 -6.98 -2.53 -14.78
N ALA A 33 -6.52 -3.78 -14.68
CA ALA A 33 -5.24 -4.09 -14.10
C ALA A 33 -4.08 -3.55 -14.95
N ALA A 34 -4.16 -3.69 -16.28
CA ALA A 34 -3.17 -3.14 -17.21
C ALA A 34 -3.07 -1.63 -17.13
N GLY A 35 -4.22 -0.95 -17.10
CA GLY A 35 -4.29 0.49 -16.95
C GLY A 35 -3.69 0.97 -15.63
N LEU A 36 -3.88 0.22 -14.54
CA LEU A 36 -3.31 0.55 -13.23
C LEU A 36 -1.82 0.22 -13.14
N ALA A 37 -1.43 -0.95 -13.66
CA ALA A 37 -0.06 -1.45 -13.74
C ALA A 37 0.89 -0.45 -14.38
N SER A 38 0.48 0.13 -15.51
CA SER A 38 1.31 1.06 -16.28
C SER A 38 1.55 2.40 -15.55
N GLN A 39 0.86 2.65 -14.44
CA GLN A 39 1.03 3.86 -13.62
C GLN A 39 1.98 3.64 -12.44
N PHE A 40 2.43 2.41 -12.20
CA PHE A 40 3.37 2.12 -11.13
C PHE A 40 4.79 2.51 -11.51
N GLU A 41 5.50 3.09 -10.56
CA GLU A 41 6.93 3.39 -10.63
C GLU A 41 7.69 2.58 -9.59
N LEU A 42 8.79 1.94 -9.98
CA LEU A 42 9.68 1.28 -9.03
C LEU A 42 10.56 2.32 -8.32
N ARG A 43 10.55 2.33 -6.99
CA ARG A 43 11.41 3.19 -6.17
C ARG A 43 12.15 2.37 -5.12
N ALA A 44 13.46 2.59 -5.02
CA ALA A 44 14.31 1.97 -4.02
C ALA A 44 14.59 2.94 -2.86
N TYR A 45 14.67 2.40 -1.65
CA TYR A 45 14.90 3.12 -0.41
C TYR A 45 16.02 2.46 0.38
N GLU A 46 16.92 3.28 0.92
CA GLU A 46 18.00 2.83 1.79
C GLU A 46 17.51 2.62 3.24
N PRO A 47 18.19 1.79 4.05
CA PRO A 47 17.81 1.58 5.44
C PRO A 47 17.64 2.89 6.23
N GLY A 48 16.52 3.03 6.94
CA GLY A 48 16.18 4.20 7.73
C GLY A 48 15.56 5.36 6.93
N GLN A 49 15.53 5.29 5.60
CA GLN A 49 14.96 6.35 4.77
C GLN A 49 13.44 6.47 4.98
N THR A 50 12.97 7.69 5.22
CA THR A 50 11.53 8.00 5.28
C THR A 50 10.91 7.93 3.89
N ILE A 51 9.84 7.15 3.76
CA ILE A 51 9.03 6.99 2.55
C ILE A 51 7.78 7.87 2.62
N LEU A 52 7.11 7.87 3.78
CA LEU A 52 6.02 8.78 4.11
C LEU A 52 6.32 9.44 5.45
N GLU A 53 6.09 10.75 5.54
CA GLU A 53 6.21 11.50 6.79
C GLU A 53 4.82 11.67 7.40
N GLN A 54 4.68 11.52 8.72
CA GLN A 54 3.41 11.74 9.43
C GLN A 54 2.96 13.20 9.27
N ASN A 55 1.65 13.43 9.18
CA ASN A 55 1.05 14.75 9.02
C ASN A 55 1.48 15.48 7.72
N ALA A 56 2.02 14.75 6.75
CA ALA A 56 2.30 15.27 5.41
C ALA A 56 1.14 14.94 4.45
N ILE A 57 1.13 15.57 3.29
CA ILE A 57 0.17 15.24 2.24
C ILE A 57 0.53 13.86 1.68
N GLY A 58 -0.39 12.90 1.77
CA GLY A 58 -0.24 11.58 1.17
C GLY A 58 -0.58 11.64 -0.33
N GLU A 59 0.43 11.47 -1.17
CA GLU A 59 0.30 11.65 -2.64
C GLU A 59 0.43 10.34 -3.43
N SER A 60 0.61 9.20 -2.77
CA SER A 60 0.81 7.92 -3.44
C SER A 60 0.39 6.73 -2.58
N LEU A 61 0.02 5.66 -3.27
CA LEU A 61 -0.10 4.32 -2.72
C LEU A 61 1.20 3.55 -2.99
N TYR A 62 1.63 2.72 -2.04
CA TYR A 62 2.88 1.99 -2.12
C TYR A 62 2.60 0.50 -1.91
N LEU A 63 3.17 -0.34 -2.75
CA LEU A 63 3.23 -1.78 -2.57
C LEU A 63 4.69 -2.17 -2.31
N VAL A 64 4.97 -2.84 -1.19
CA VAL A 64 6.32 -3.34 -0.92
C VAL A 64 6.61 -4.48 -1.89
N LYS A 65 7.57 -4.27 -2.79
CA LYS A 65 8.06 -5.29 -3.72
C LYS A 65 9.10 -6.18 -3.05
N SER A 66 10.02 -5.59 -2.30
CA SER A 66 11.05 -6.33 -1.57
C SER A 66 11.49 -5.54 -0.34
N GLY A 67 12.03 -6.24 0.67
CA GLY A 67 12.43 -5.61 1.93
C GLY A 67 11.27 -5.42 2.89
N LYS A 68 11.41 -4.44 3.79
CA LYS A 68 10.44 -4.17 4.86
C LYS A 68 10.37 -2.69 5.22
N VAL A 69 9.21 -2.27 5.72
CA VAL A 69 8.99 -0.91 6.21
C VAL A 69 8.37 -0.93 7.61
N ALA A 70 8.74 0.04 8.44
CA ALA A 70 8.16 0.26 9.76
C ALA A 70 7.14 1.40 9.67
N VAL A 71 5.93 1.17 10.19
CA VAL A 71 4.91 2.20 10.40
C VAL A 71 5.13 2.79 11.79
N ILE A 72 5.42 4.09 11.86
CA ILE A 72 5.85 4.77 13.07
C ILE A 72 4.90 5.92 13.36
N LYS A 73 4.37 5.97 14.59
CA LYS A 73 3.58 7.08 15.09
C LYS A 73 4.43 7.90 16.05
N SER A 74 4.33 9.22 15.92
CA SER A 74 5.01 10.18 16.80
C SER A 74 4.01 11.15 17.42
N ASP A 75 4.19 11.47 18.70
CA ASP A 75 3.54 12.60 19.37
C ASP A 75 4.44 13.85 19.47
N GLY A 76 5.63 13.79 18.86
CA GLY A 76 6.65 14.84 18.89
C GLY A 76 7.71 14.65 19.98
N GLU A 77 7.43 13.88 21.03
CA GLU A 77 8.39 13.55 22.10
C GLU A 77 8.81 12.08 22.05
N HIS A 78 7.88 11.20 21.68
CA HIS A 78 8.07 9.76 21.60
C HIS A 78 7.67 9.25 20.22
N GLU A 79 8.51 8.39 19.66
CA GLU A 79 8.18 7.59 18.49
C GLU A 79 7.92 6.14 18.90
N GLN A 80 6.86 5.56 18.34
CA GLN A 80 6.52 4.16 18.53
C GLN A 80 6.27 3.50 17.18
N GLN A 81 6.95 2.39 16.92
CA GLN A 81 6.62 1.51 15.81
C GLN A 81 5.30 0.79 16.11
N LEU A 82 4.31 0.98 15.24
CA LEU A 82 2.98 0.39 15.33
C LEU A 82 2.90 -0.95 14.59
N ALA A 83 3.61 -1.08 13.47
CA ALA A 83 3.60 -2.26 12.63
C ALA A 83 4.88 -2.34 11.79
N GLU A 84 5.19 -3.54 11.31
CA GLU A 84 6.15 -3.79 10.23
C GLU A 84 5.40 -4.38 9.04
N LEU A 85 5.66 -3.87 7.84
CA LEU A 85 5.05 -4.35 6.60
C LEU A 85 6.14 -4.94 5.70
N GLY A 86 5.84 -6.06 5.07
CA GLY A 86 6.75 -6.78 4.16
C GLY A 86 6.23 -6.85 2.73
N GLU A 87 6.93 -7.64 1.91
CA GLU A 87 6.57 -7.97 0.53
C GLU A 87 5.08 -8.29 0.37
N GLY A 88 4.45 -7.67 -0.63
CA GLY A 88 3.02 -7.83 -0.93
C GLY A 88 2.08 -6.94 -0.10
N GLU A 89 2.55 -6.26 0.95
CA GLU A 89 1.72 -5.38 1.76
C GLU A 89 1.69 -3.93 1.21
N LEU A 90 0.50 -3.34 1.23
CA LEU A 90 0.23 -1.99 0.70
C LEU A 90 0.21 -0.95 1.80
N PHE A 91 0.70 0.27 1.58
CA PHE A 91 0.55 1.39 2.52
C PHE A 91 0.31 2.73 1.81
N GLY A 92 -0.15 3.73 2.57
CA GLY A 92 -0.54 5.05 2.03
C GLY A 92 -2.01 5.14 1.63
N GLU A 93 -2.76 4.05 1.74
CA GLU A 93 -4.17 3.95 1.34
C GLU A 93 -5.10 4.84 2.18
N MET A 94 -4.76 5.10 3.46
CA MET A 94 -5.58 5.97 4.31
C MET A 94 -5.73 7.37 3.71
N SER A 95 -4.66 7.91 3.11
CA SER A 95 -4.69 9.22 2.45
C SER A 95 -5.55 9.26 1.18
N LEU A 96 -5.80 8.10 0.56
CA LEU A 96 -6.73 7.94 -0.56
C LEU A 96 -8.18 7.84 -0.09
N VAL A 97 -8.41 7.24 1.08
CA VAL A 97 -9.75 7.04 1.64
C VAL A 97 -10.27 8.31 2.32
N GLU A 98 -9.45 8.96 3.15
CA GLU A 98 -9.91 10.03 4.04
C GLU A 98 -9.68 11.44 3.46
N THR A 99 -8.99 11.59 2.34
CA THR A 99 -8.57 12.91 1.79
C THR A 99 -7.84 13.77 2.83
N GLU A 100 -7.18 13.13 3.80
CA GLU A 100 -6.47 13.76 4.91
C GLU A 100 -4.95 13.53 4.85
N LEU A 101 -4.25 14.15 5.79
CA LEU A 101 -2.81 13.96 5.99
C LEU A 101 -2.48 12.51 6.36
N THR A 102 -1.26 12.08 6.08
CA THR A 102 -0.74 10.78 6.50
C THR A 102 -0.86 10.59 8.01
N SER A 103 -1.44 9.46 8.41
CA SER A 103 -1.69 9.15 9.82
C SER A 103 -0.43 8.76 10.60
N ALA A 104 0.62 8.30 9.91
CA ALA A 104 1.87 7.82 10.50
C ALA A 104 3.02 7.98 9.49
N SER A 105 4.26 8.00 9.98
CA SER A 105 5.45 7.92 9.12
C SER A 105 5.68 6.47 8.71
N VAL A 106 6.26 6.26 7.54
CA VAL A 106 6.71 4.95 7.05
C VAL A 106 8.19 5.05 6.70
N ARG A 107 9.03 4.22 7.31
CA ARG A 107 10.48 4.20 7.08
C ARG A 107 10.95 2.82 6.62
N ALA A 108 11.92 2.78 5.72
CA ALA A 108 12.54 1.53 5.32
C ALA A 108 13.33 0.91 6.49
N VAL A 109 13.11 -0.37 6.79
CA VAL A 109 13.85 -1.09 7.84
C VAL A 109 15.23 -1.54 7.33
N GLY A 110 15.27 -1.95 6.07
CA GLY A 110 16.48 -2.32 5.35
C GLY A 110 16.46 -1.72 3.94
N LYS A 111 17.23 -2.30 3.01
CA LYS A 111 17.05 -1.98 1.59
C LYS A 111 15.67 -2.47 1.16
N THR A 112 14.87 -1.55 0.65
CA THR A 112 13.46 -1.80 0.35
C THR A 112 13.13 -1.23 -1.02
N GLU A 113 12.42 -2.01 -1.83
CA GLU A 113 11.85 -1.55 -3.09
C GLU A 113 10.34 -1.50 -2.98
N CYS A 114 9.74 -0.40 -3.45
CA CYS A 114 8.30 -0.24 -3.53
C CYS A 114 7.88 0.03 -4.96
N LEU A 115 6.76 -0.56 -5.35
CA LEU A 115 5.97 -0.11 -6.48
C LEU A 115 5.07 1.03 -6.01
N VAL A 116 5.22 2.20 -6.62
CA VAL A 116 4.57 3.44 -6.21
C VAL A 116 3.53 3.85 -7.24
N LEU A 117 2.29 4.00 -6.80
CA LEU A 117 1.18 4.45 -7.62
C LEU A 117 0.76 5.86 -7.19
N PRO A 118 0.95 6.88 -8.05
CA PRO A 118 0.52 8.24 -7.74
C PRO A 118 -0.98 8.32 -7.49
N LYS A 119 -1.37 9.06 -6.44
CA LYS A 119 -2.77 9.28 -6.05
C LYS A 119 -3.60 9.83 -7.21
N PHE A 120 -3.06 10.79 -7.94
CA PHE A 120 -3.73 11.35 -9.12
C PHE A 120 -4.05 10.28 -10.16
N ALA A 121 -3.14 9.33 -10.42
CA ALA A 121 -3.33 8.31 -11.44
C ALA A 121 -4.52 7.38 -11.10
N ILE A 122 -4.59 6.89 -9.86
CA ILE A 122 -5.71 6.04 -9.43
C ILE A 122 -7.02 6.83 -9.37
N GLU A 123 -7.01 8.07 -8.90
CA GLU A 123 -8.19 8.93 -8.86
C GLU A 123 -8.76 9.23 -10.25
N GLN A 124 -7.91 9.41 -11.26
CA GLN A 124 -8.39 9.61 -12.64
C GLN A 124 -9.13 8.38 -13.15
N ILE A 125 -8.59 7.17 -12.93
CA ILE A 125 -9.26 5.94 -13.36
C ILE A 125 -10.60 5.77 -12.63
N MET A 126 -10.62 6.01 -11.31
CA MET A 126 -11.83 5.93 -10.49
C MET A 126 -12.94 6.94 -10.87
N LYS A 127 -12.58 8.08 -11.49
CA LYS A 127 -13.56 9.07 -11.99
C LYS A 127 -14.29 8.60 -13.24
N HIS A 128 -13.64 7.77 -14.05
CA HIS A 128 -14.17 7.33 -15.35
C HIS A 128 -14.84 5.95 -15.30
N ASP A 129 -14.51 5.14 -14.29
CA ASP A 129 -15.07 3.80 -14.13
C ASP A 129 -15.57 3.58 -12.69
N ARG A 130 -16.89 3.49 -12.55
CA ARG A 130 -17.56 3.27 -11.25
C ARG A 130 -17.33 1.87 -10.71
N ASP A 131 -17.31 0.86 -11.57
CA ASP A 131 -17.12 -0.53 -11.15
C ASP A 131 -15.68 -0.75 -10.69
N PHE A 132 -14.71 -0.16 -11.41
CA PHE A 132 -13.33 -0.08 -10.96
C PHE A 132 -13.21 0.58 -9.58
N SER A 133 -13.82 1.76 -9.41
CA SER A 133 -13.81 2.49 -8.14
C SER A 133 -14.34 1.65 -6.98
N LEU A 134 -15.46 0.93 -7.18
CA LEU A 134 -16.01 0.02 -6.18
C LEU A 134 -15.04 -1.12 -5.81
N LYS A 135 -14.37 -1.72 -6.80
CA LYS A 135 -13.37 -2.78 -6.54
C LYS A 135 -12.18 -2.25 -5.73
N ILE A 136 -11.68 -1.06 -6.06
CA ILE A 136 -10.59 -0.42 -5.32
C ILE A 136 -11.00 -0.12 -3.87
N TYR A 137 -12.17 0.49 -3.64
CA TYR A 137 -12.64 0.74 -2.28
C TYR A 137 -12.89 -0.55 -1.50
N GLN A 138 -13.37 -1.62 -2.15
CA GLN A 138 -13.49 -2.94 -1.51
C GLN A 138 -12.12 -3.50 -1.08
N ALA A 139 -11.08 -3.33 -1.90
CA ALA A 139 -9.72 -3.72 -1.55
C ALA A 139 -9.21 -2.93 -0.33
N PHE A 140 -9.40 -1.60 -0.31
CA PHE A 140 -9.03 -0.78 0.85
C PHE A 140 -9.78 -1.18 2.12
N CYS A 141 -11.09 -1.42 2.04
CA CYS A 141 -11.87 -1.91 3.16
C CYS A 141 -11.34 -3.24 3.71
N LYS A 142 -10.92 -4.17 2.85
CA LYS A 142 -10.34 -5.45 3.24
C LYS A 142 -9.00 -5.26 3.96
N ILE A 143 -8.10 -4.45 3.40
CA ILE A 143 -6.79 -4.12 3.97
C ILE A 143 -6.95 -3.46 5.35
N LEU A 144 -7.78 -2.42 5.45
CA LEU A 144 -8.02 -1.70 6.69
C LEU A 144 -8.67 -2.60 7.75
N SER A 145 -9.60 -3.47 7.36
CA SER A 145 -10.22 -4.43 8.26
C SER A 145 -9.22 -5.45 8.81
N GLU A 146 -8.29 -5.93 7.99
CA GLU A 146 -7.22 -6.83 8.43
C GLU A 146 -6.26 -6.13 9.38
N ARG A 147 -5.87 -4.90 9.08
CA ARG A 147 -5.02 -4.07 9.95
C ARG A 147 -5.69 -3.81 11.29
N LEU A 148 -6.96 -3.43 11.30
CA LEU A 148 -7.71 -3.20 12.53
C LEU A 148 -7.75 -4.45 13.41
N ARG A 149 -7.94 -5.64 12.81
CA ARG A 149 -7.88 -6.92 13.54
C ARG A 149 -6.50 -7.16 14.14
N ARG A 150 -5.41 -6.97 13.38
CA ARG A 150 -4.03 -7.14 13.89
C ARG A 150 -3.75 -6.17 15.04
N THR A 151 -3.99 -4.88 14.85
CA THR A 151 -3.76 -3.86 15.87
C THR A 151 -4.61 -4.08 17.13
N THR A 152 -5.85 -4.55 16.98
CA THR A 152 -6.71 -4.88 18.14
C THR A 152 -6.14 -6.07 18.92
N GLN A 153 -5.62 -7.08 18.24
CA GLN A 153 -4.96 -8.23 18.87
C GLN A 153 -3.68 -7.81 19.60
N ASP A 154 -2.84 -7.01 18.96
CA ASP A 154 -1.59 -6.52 19.57
C ASP A 154 -1.88 -5.67 20.82
N LEU A 155 -2.92 -4.83 20.76
CA LEU A 155 -3.37 -4.04 21.91
C LEU A 155 -3.89 -4.93 23.06
N PHE A 156 -4.59 -6.02 22.74
CA PHE A 156 -5.07 -6.97 23.74
C PHE A 156 -3.89 -7.64 24.47
N GLU A 157 -2.89 -8.13 23.74
CA GLU A 157 -1.70 -8.75 24.33
C GLU A 157 -0.88 -7.73 25.16
N ALA A 158 -0.68 -6.51 24.66
CA ALA A 158 0.04 -5.46 25.38
C ALA A 158 -0.63 -5.05 26.71
N ARG A 159 -1.97 -5.12 26.78
CA ARG A 159 -2.73 -4.84 28.01
C ARG A 159 -2.74 -6.00 29.00
N LYS A 160 -2.61 -7.24 28.53
CA LYS A 160 -2.58 -8.45 29.38
C LYS A 160 -1.27 -8.56 30.19
N GLY A 161 -0.20 -7.92 29.72
CA GLY A 161 1.10 -7.87 30.39
C GLY A 161 1.26 -6.75 31.44
N ARG A 162 0.19 -6.01 31.77
CA ARG A 162 0.14 -5.02 32.85
C ARG A 162 -0.66 -5.55 34.03
#